data_AF-A0A6J6AXH7-F1
#
_entry.id   AF-A0A6J6AXH7-F1
#
_cell.length_a   1.000
_cell.length_b   1.000
_cell.length_c   1.000
_cell.angle_alpha   90.00
_cell.angle_beta   90.00
_cell.angle_gamma   90.00
#
_symmetry.space_group_name_H-M   'P 1'
#
loop_
_entity.id
_entity.type
_entity.pdbx_description
1 polymer ?
#
loop_
_entity_poly.entity_id
_entity_poly.type
_entity_poly.pdbx_seq_one_letter_code
_entity_poly.pdbx_strand_id
1 'polypeptide(L)' 'MPQASNSETSDLADALTGLGWAHSAAREVARDVIRDAPTANLSERLKIALASLGGNS' A
#
# COMPACT_ATOMS: atom_id res chain seq x y z
N MET A 1 -17.23 10.97 8.54
CA MET A 1 -17.24 9.77 7.68
C MET A 1 -15.78 9.35 7.40
N PRO A 2 -15.13 8.46 8.19
CA PRO A 2 -13.74 8.05 7.96
C PRO A 2 -13.56 6.64 7.32
N GLN A 3 -14.60 6.04 6.73
CA GLN A 3 -14.52 4.66 6.20
C GLN A 3 -13.73 4.51 4.89
N ALA A 4 -13.57 5.56 4.08
CA ALA A 4 -12.92 5.45 2.76
C ALA A 4 -11.46 5.00 2.86
N SER A 5 -10.67 5.62 3.74
CA SER A 5 -9.23 5.33 3.88
C SER A 5 -8.95 3.90 4.38
N ASN A 6 -9.89 3.31 5.10
CA ASN A 6 -9.74 1.96 5.65
C ASN A 6 -9.94 0.87 4.59
N SER A 7 -10.84 1.12 3.62
CA SER A 7 -11.03 0.25 2.47
C SER A 7 -9.83 0.30 1.53
N GLU A 8 -9.34 1.50 1.22
CA GLU A 8 -8.16 1.70 0.35
C GLU A 8 -6.89 1.02 0.89
N THR A 9 -6.70 1.06 2.21
CA THR A 9 -5.57 0.38 2.86
C THR A 9 -5.69 -1.13 2.75
N SER A 10 -6.90 -1.68 2.87
CA SER A 10 -7.14 -3.11 2.80
C SER A 10 -6.94 -3.63 1.36
N ASP A 11 -7.44 -2.92 0.35
CA ASP A 11 -7.24 -3.26 -1.07
C ASP A 11 -5.75 -3.29 -1.46
N LEU A 12 -4.99 -2.28 -1.04
CA LEU A 12 -3.55 -2.23 -1.33
C LEU A 12 -2.77 -3.31 -0.56
N ALA A 13 -3.13 -3.58 0.69
CA ALA A 13 -2.50 -4.64 1.48
C ALA A 13 -2.80 -6.04 0.92
N ASP A 14 -4.01 -6.27 0.42
CA ASP A 14 -4.39 -7.53 -0.22
C ASP A 14 -3.63 -7.74 -1.54
N ALA A 15 -3.54 -6.69 -2.37
CA ALA A 15 -2.75 -6.70 -3.59
C ALA A 15 -1.26 -7.02 -3.32
N LEU A 16 -0.66 -6.40 -2.30
CA LEU A 16 0.72 -6.70 -1.89
C LEU A 16 0.86 -8.14 -1.36
N THR A 17 -0.10 -8.61 -0.58
CA THR A 17 -0.13 -10.00 -0.07
C THR A 17 -0.19 -11.00 -1.23
N GLY A 18 -0.99 -10.73 -2.26
CA GLY A 18 -1.08 -11.53 -3.49
C GLY A 18 0.23 -11.56 -4.29
N LEU A 19 1.11 -10.56 -4.12
CA LEU A 19 2.47 -10.53 -4.68
C LEU A 19 3.49 -11.32 -3.84
N GLY A 20 3.07 -11.95 -2.74
CA GLY A 20 3.91 -12.79 -1.87
C GLY A 20 4.36 -12.11 -0.57
N TRP A 21 3.78 -10.98 -0.21
CA TRP A 21 4.12 -10.26 1.01
C TRP A 21 3.48 -10.86 2.26
N ALA A 22 4.16 -10.72 3.40
CA ALA A 22 3.53 -10.94 4.68
C ALA A 22 2.44 -9.89 4.92
N HIS A 23 1.24 -10.33 5.28
CA HIS A 23 0.07 -9.48 5.49
C HIS A 23 0.33 -8.29 6.44
N SER A 24 1.09 -8.53 7.52
CA SER A 24 1.47 -7.47 8.47
C SER A 24 2.37 -6.40 7.83
N ALA A 25 3.35 -6.80 7.01
CA ALA A 25 4.24 -5.86 6.32
C ALA A 25 3.49 -5.11 5.20
N ALA A 26 2.65 -5.82 4.44
CA ALA A 26 1.81 -5.24 3.41
C ALA A 26 0.88 -4.16 3.95
N ARG A 27 0.29 -4.37 5.13
CA ARG A 27 -0.61 -3.41 5.79
C ARG A 27 0.12 -2.17 6.29
N GLU A 28 1.31 -2.32 6.87
CA GLU A 28 2.14 -1.20 7.31
C GLU A 28 2.59 -0.35 6.11
N VAL A 29 3.07 -0.98 5.04
CA VAL A 29 3.45 -0.29 3.80
C VAL A 29 2.24 0.39 3.15
N ALA A 30 1.09 -0.28 3.08
CA ALA A 30 -0.12 0.31 2.52
C ALA A 30 -0.57 1.56 3.28
N ARG A 31 -0.49 1.53 4.62
CA ARG A 31 -0.80 2.68 5.47
C ARG A 31 0.19 3.82 5.22
N ASP A 32 1.47 3.52 5.12
CA ASP A 32 2.53 4.51 4.87
C ASP A 32 2.34 5.19 3.51
N VAL A 33 2.11 4.39 2.46
CA VAL A 33 1.89 4.88 1.09
C VAL A 33 0.61 5.71 0.96
N ILE A 34 -0.49 5.33 1.64
CA ILE A 34 -1.72 6.13 1.64
C ILE A 34 -1.53 7.44 2.40
N ARG A 35 -0.69 7.45 3.44
CA ARG A 35 -0.35 8.67 4.18
C ARG A 35 0.54 9.60 3.37
N ASP A 36 1.52 9.06 2.65
CA ASP A 36 2.45 9.80 1.80
C ASP A 36 1.77 10.33 0.53
N ALA A 37 0.94 9.49 -0.10
CA ALA A 37 0.25 9.79 -1.35
C ALA A 37 -1.29 9.58 -1.23
N PRO A 38 -1.97 10.43 -0.44
CA PRO A 38 -3.40 10.26 -0.16
C PRO A 38 -4.28 10.45 -1.40
N THR A 39 -3.84 11.24 -2.38
CA THR A 39 -4.57 11.50 -3.63
C THR A 39 -4.15 10.59 -4.79
N ALA A 40 -3.14 9.74 -4.59
CA ALA A 40 -2.67 8.83 -5.63
C ALA A 40 -3.64 7.66 -5.82
N ASN A 41 -3.79 7.20 -7.06
CA ASN A 41 -4.61 6.04 -7.37
C ASN A 41 -3.92 4.72 -6.96
N LEU A 42 -4.67 3.62 -6.83
CA LEU A 42 -4.14 2.31 -6.41
C LEU A 42 -2.90 1.87 -7.20
N SER A 43 -2.89 2.07 -8.52
CA SER A 43 -1.72 1.72 -9.36
C SER A 43 -0.49 2.58 -9.08
N GLU A 44 -0.65 3.86 -8.74
CA GLU A 44 0.48 4.71 -8.32
C GLU A 44 0.96 4.29 -6.94
N ARG A 45 0.05 4.04 -6.00
CA ARG A 45 0.39 3.54 -4.67
C ARG A 45 1.13 2.20 -4.73
N LEU A 46 0.74 1.28 -5.61
CA LEU A 46 1.48 0.04 -5.85
C LEU A 46 2.89 0.28 -6.37
N LYS A 47 3.07 1.24 -7.29
CA LYS A 47 4.41 1.62 -7.79
C LYS A 47 5.27 2.22 -6.68
N ILE A 48 4.71 3.08 -5.83
CA ILE A 48 5.41 3.68 -4.69
C ILE A 48 5.79 2.58 -3.69
N ALA A 49 4.85 1.69 -3.35
CA ALA A 49 5.11 0.54 -2.49
C ALA A 49 6.24 -0.33 -3.03
N LEU A 50 6.21 -0.68 -4.33
CA LEU A 50 7.26 -1.47 -4.98
C LEU A 50 8.60 -0.72 -5.05
N ALA A 51 8.59 0.59 -5.30
CA ALA A 51 9.80 1.42 -5.33
C ALA A 51 10.45 1.53 -3.95
N SER A 52 9.64 1.63 -2.89
CA SER A 52 10.10 1.61 -1.50
C SER A 52 10.81 0.29 -1.14
N LEU A 53 10.64 -0.77 -1.93
CA LEU A 53 11.37 -2.02 -1.79
C LEU A 53 12.56 -2.17 -2.72
N GLY A 54 12.36 -1.85 -3.99
CA GLY A 54 13.41 -1.97 -4.99
C GLY A 54 14.61 -1.08 -4.65
N GLY A 55 14.37 0.04 -3.96
CA GLY A 55 15.42 0.95 -3.49
C GLY A 55 16.28 0.45 -2.33
N ASN A 56 15.99 -0.72 -1.74
CA ASN A 56 16.81 -1.35 -0.70
C ASN A 56 17.79 -2.40 -1.29
N SER A 57 18.22 -2.22 -2.54
CA SER A 57 19.18 -3.11 -3.23
C SER A 57 20.51 -2.41 -3.47
#